data_AF-A0A843GEF2-F1
#
_entry.id   AF-A0A843GEF2-F1
#
_cell.length_a   1.000
_cell.length_b   1.000
_cell.length_c   1.000
_cell.angle_alpha   90.00
_cell.angle_beta   90.00
_cell.angle_gamma   90.00
#
_symmetry.space_group_name_H-M   'P 1'
#
loop_
_entity.id
_entity.type
_entity.pdbx_description
1 polymer ?
#
loop_
_entity_poly.entity_id
_entity_poly.type
_entity_poly.pdbx_seq_one_letter_code
_entity_poly.pdbx_strand_id
1 'polypeptide(L)'
;MSRGIVTRTIRTLTIECLLADINTNTIVKKTIILPYKKFKIKPQVERYVKKNYTDNNLQFVSVVSWETSKTLYGCSESRFIQFAELYDTKTRKPIEKEN
;
A
#
# COMPACT_ATOMS: atom_id res chain seq x y z
N MET A 1 -28.43 -21.25 -8.85
CA MET A 1 -28.32 -19.81 -8.51
C MET A 1 -26.85 -19.41 -8.60
N SER A 2 -26.46 -18.63 -9.61
CA SER A 2 -25.09 -18.13 -9.78
C SER A 2 -24.80 -17.10 -8.69
N ARG A 3 -23.97 -17.46 -7.70
CA ARG A 3 -23.48 -16.50 -6.71
C ARG A 3 -22.59 -15.50 -7.44
N GLY A 4 -23.01 -14.24 -7.52
CA GLY A 4 -22.20 -13.18 -8.11
C GLY A 4 -20.86 -13.09 -7.38
N ILE A 5 -19.75 -13.17 -8.11
CA ILE A 5 -18.42 -12.89 -7.57
C ILE A 5 -18.17 -11.40 -7.79
N VAL A 6 -18.04 -10.65 -6.71
CA VAL A 6 -17.62 -9.25 -6.80
C VAL A 6 -16.11 -9.24 -6.92
N THR A 7 -15.60 -9.00 -8.13
CA THR A 7 -14.16 -8.88 -8.40
C THR A 7 -13.73 -7.41 -8.36
N ARG A 8 -12.94 -7.02 -7.36
CA ARG A 8 -12.23 -5.74 -7.37
C ARG A 8 -10.75 -5.96 -7.69
N THR A 9 -10.26 -5.20 -8.65
CA THR A 9 -8.83 -5.14 -8.94
C THR A 9 -8.15 -4.18 -7.97
N ILE A 10 -7.18 -4.66 -7.22
CA ILE A 10 -6.28 -3.83 -6.42
C ILE A 10 -4.91 -3.80 -7.12
N ARG A 11 -4.38 -2.59 -7.32
CA ARG A 11 -3.01 -2.38 -7.80
C ARG A 11 -2.15 -1.97 -6.62
N THR A 12 -1.12 -2.75 -6.35
CA THR A 12 -0.12 -2.44 -5.33
C THR A 12 1.24 -2.25 -5.99
N LEU A 13 2.06 -1.43 -5.34
CA LEU A 13 3.43 -1.17 -5.71
C LEU A 13 4.31 -1.76 -4.62
N THR A 14 5.08 -2.78 -4.96
CA THR A 14 6.11 -3.35 -4.11
C THR A 14 7.43 -2.70 -4.47
N ILE A 15 8.12 -2.15 -3.47
CA ILE A 15 9.45 -1.56 -3.64
C ILE A 15 10.42 -2.23 -2.69
N GLU A 16 11.66 -2.35 -3.13
CA GLU A 16 12.79 -2.70 -2.27
C GLU A 16 13.68 -1.47 -2.16
N CYS A 17 13.93 -1.02 -0.93
CA CYS A 17 14.80 0.10 -0.65
C CYS A 17 15.99 -0.30 0.22
N LEU A 18 17.09 0.41 0.03
CA LEU A 18 18.27 0.35 0.89
C LEU A 18 18.19 1.47 1.92
N LEU A 19 18.36 1.08 3.17
CA LEU A 19 18.51 1.96 4.32
C LEU A 19 19.92 1.73 4.87
N ALA A 20 20.67 2.78 5.15
CA ALA A 20 21.94 2.71 5.85
C ALA A 20 21.69 2.87 7.36
N ASP A 21 22.12 1.90 8.15
CA ASP A 21 22.13 2.00 9.61
C ASP A 21 23.47 2.64 10.03
N ILE A 22 23.38 3.81 10.65
CA ILE A 22 24.51 4.62 11.09
C ILE A 22 25.22 3.97 12.27
N ASN A 23 24.52 3.22 13.12
CA ASN A 23 25.12 2.63 14.32
C ASN A 23 25.98 1.41 13.98
N THR A 24 25.52 0.61 13.02
CA THR A 24 26.21 -0.62 12.61
C THR A 24 27.06 -0.43 11.36
N ASN A 25 26.98 0.73 10.70
CA ASN A 25 27.58 1.00 9.39
C ASN A 25 27.22 -0.05 8.32
N THR A 26 26.02 -0.63 8.42
CA THR A 26 25.54 -1.66 7.48
C THR A 26 24.38 -1.16 6.63
N ILE A 27 24.24 -1.72 5.43
CA ILE A 27 23.10 -1.46 4.55
C ILE A 27 22.04 -2.55 4.77
N VAL A 28 20.82 -2.11 5.08
CA VAL A 28 19.64 -2.95 5.30
C VAL A 28 18.71 -2.83 4.09
N LYS A 29 18.29 -3.98 3.55
CA LYS A 29 17.24 -4.07 2.54
C LYS A 29 15.87 -4.13 3.21
N LYS A 30 14.94 -3.31 2.75
CA LYS A 30 13.56 -3.30 3.25
C LYS A 30 12.58 -3.32 2.09
N THR A 31 11.65 -4.26 2.14
CA THR A 31 10.53 -4.34 1.20
C THR A 31 9.33 -3.57 1.76
N ILE A 32 8.75 -2.70 0.95
CA ILE A 32 7.60 -1.87 1.32
C ILE A 32 6.51 -2.05 0.27
N ILE A 33 5.27 -2.22 0.71
CA ILE A 33 4.10 -2.34 -0.16
C ILE A 33 3.27 -1.06 -0.05
N LEU A 34 3.08 -0.38 -1.17
CA LEU A 34 2.40 0.90 -1.27
C LEU A 34 1.16 0.80 -2.20
N PRO A 35 0.12 1.62 -1.96
CA PRO A 35 -1.01 1.71 -2.88
C PRO A 35 -0.60 2.43 -4.17
N TYR A 36 -0.68 1.73 -5.32
CA TYR A 36 -0.20 2.24 -6.62
C TYR A 36 -0.78 3.61 -7.02
N LYS A 37 -2.06 3.86 -6.72
CA LYS A 37 -2.73 5.11 -7.12
C LYS A 37 -2.04 6.39 -6.60
N LYS A 38 -1.38 6.33 -5.44
CA LYS A 38 -0.73 7.48 -4.80
C LYS A 38 0.74 7.64 -5.20
N PHE A 39 1.36 6.59 -5.74
CA PHE A 39 2.80 6.52 -5.95
C PHE A 39 3.09 6.07 -7.38
N LYS A 40 3.02 7.01 -8.32
CA LYS A 40 3.15 6.72 -9.75
C LYS A 40 4.56 6.94 -10.29
N ILE A 41 5.36 7.75 -9.59
CA ILE A 41 6.70 8.14 -10.02
C ILE A 41 7.70 7.91 -8.89
N LYS A 42 8.93 7.56 -9.25
CA LYS A 42 10.04 7.28 -8.32
C LYS A 42 10.26 8.36 -7.26
N PRO A 43 10.27 9.67 -7.60
CA PRO A 43 10.49 10.72 -6.60
C PRO A 43 9.42 10.79 -5.50
N GLN A 44 8.16 10.42 -5.79
CA GLN A 44 7.09 10.40 -4.78
C GLN A 44 7.33 9.30 -3.75
N VAL A 45 7.79 8.14 -4.23
CA VAL A 45 8.13 7.01 -3.38
C VAL A 45 9.34 7.35 -2.52
N GLU A 46 10.40 7.89 -3.09
CA GLU A 46 11.62 8.24 -2.33
C GLU A 46 11.32 9.27 -1.23
N ARG A 47 10.50 10.29 -1.53
CA ARG A 47 10.05 11.25 -0.50
C ARG A 47 9.25 10.58 0.61
N TYR A 48 8.38 9.63 0.26
CA TYR A 48 7.59 8.90 1.25
C TYR A 48 8.45 7.98 2.11
N VAL A 49 9.40 7.25 1.50
CA VAL A 49 10.33 6.39 2.23
C VAL A 49 11.22 7.21 3.14
N LYS A 50 11.82 8.30 2.63
CA LYS A 50 12.57 9.26 3.46
C LYS A 50 11.74 9.73 4.65
N LYS A 51 10.50 10.18 4.42
CA LYS A 51 9.68 10.72 5.51
C LYS A 51 9.25 9.70 6.57
N ASN A 52 8.99 8.45 6.20
CA ASN A 52 8.34 7.48 7.10
C ASN A 52 9.25 6.34 7.56
N TYR A 53 10.41 6.16 6.93
CA TYR A 53 11.32 5.03 7.17
C TYR A 53 12.76 5.47 7.43
N THR A 54 12.98 6.77 7.63
CA THR A 54 14.25 7.28 8.17
C THR A 54 14.03 7.87 9.54
N ASP A 55 15.02 7.66 10.39
CA ASP A 55 15.11 8.21 11.74
C ASP A 55 16.58 8.61 11.99
N ASN A 56 16.94 8.91 13.25
CA ASN A 56 18.30 9.32 13.58
C ASN A 56 19.35 8.23 13.31
N ASN A 57 18.93 6.96 13.18
CA ASN A 57 19.83 5.81 13.02
C ASN A 57 19.76 5.21 11.61
N LEU A 58 18.61 5.31 10.93
CA LEU A 58 18.38 4.75 9.60
C LEU A 58 18.23 5.87 8.58
N GLN A 59 19.16 5.94 7.62
CA GLN A 59 19.09 6.86 6.50
C GLN A 59 18.71 6.15 5.20
N PHE A 60 17.88 6.80 4.40
CA PHE A 60 17.50 6.27 3.11
C PHE A 60 18.62 6.48 2.09
N VAL A 61 18.97 5.40 1.39
CA VAL A 61 20.00 5.41 0.35
C VAL A 61 19.35 5.47 -1.03
N SER A 62 18.60 4.41 -1.40
CA SER A 62 18.00 4.32 -2.73
C SER A 62 16.87 3.29 -2.80
N VAL A 63 16.03 3.40 -3.83
CA VAL A 63 15.12 2.33 -4.25
C VAL A 63 15.84 1.47 -5.29
N VAL A 64 15.94 0.17 -5.02
CA VAL A 64 16.65 -0.84 -5.81
C VAL A 64 15.73 -1.52 -6.81
N SER A 65 14.54 -1.89 -6.37
CA SER A 65 13.55 -2.57 -7.21
C SER A 65 12.17 -1.94 -7.05
N TRP A 66 11.41 -2.01 -8.14
CA TRP A 66 10.09 -1.43 -8.29
C TRP A 66 9.24 -2.40 -9.08
N GLU A 67 8.21 -2.97 -8.45
CA GLU A 67 7.32 -3.92 -9.10
C GLU A 67 5.86 -3.55 -8.83
N THR A 68 5.07 -3.43 -9.90
CA THR A 68 3.63 -3.19 -9.77
C THR A 68 2.90 -4.51 -9.95
N SER A 69 2.16 -4.92 -8.93
CA SER A 69 1.31 -6.10 -9.01
C SER A 69 -0.17 -5.69 -9.14
N LYS A 70 -0.91 -6.49 -9.90
CA LYS A 70 -2.36 -6.36 -10.05
C LYS A 70 -2.99 -7.63 -9.49
N THR A 71 -3.57 -7.54 -8.31
CA THR A 71 -4.26 -8.68 -7.69
C THR A 71 -5.76 -8.53 -7.87
N LEU A 72 -6.40 -9.57 -8.40
CA LEU A 72 -7.86 -9.65 -8.52
C LEU A 72 -8.40 -10.26 -7.21
N TYR A 73 -9.08 -9.46 -6.40
CA TYR A 73 -9.77 -9.99 -5.23
C TYR A 73 -11.22 -10.25 -5.62
N GLY A 74 -11.60 -11.53 -5.64
CA GLY A 74 -12.99 -11.97 -5.74
C GLY A 74 -13.49 -12.41 -4.37
N CYS A 75 -14.61 -11.87 -3.91
CA CYS A 75 -15.35 -12.44 -2.79
C CYS A 75 -16.79 -12.71 -3.22
N SER A 76 -17.46 -13.64 -2.54
CA SER A 76 -18.89 -13.87 -2.78
C SER A 76 -19.65 -12.61 -2.38
N GLU A 77 -20.74 -12.32 -3.10
CA GLU A 77 -21.63 -11.19 -2.81
C GLU A 77 -22.06 -11.12 -1.34
N SER A 78 -22.34 -12.27 -0.72
CA SER A 78 -22.66 -12.37 0.72
C SER A 78 -21.54 -11.82 1.62
N ARG A 79 -20.29 -12.17 1.31
CA ARG A 79 -19.12 -11.73 2.07
C ARG A 79 -18.82 -10.25 1.79
N PHE A 80 -19.07 -9.79 0.56
CA PHE A 80 -19.00 -8.38 0.23
C PHE A 80 -19.99 -7.56 1.06
N ILE A 81 -21.26 -7.96 1.13
CA ILE A 81 -22.29 -7.24 1.92
C ILE A 81 -21.93 -7.20 3.41
N GLN A 82 -21.38 -8.29 3.95
CA GLN A 82 -20.99 -8.38 5.37
C GLN A 82 -19.83 -7.44 5.74
N PHE A 83 -18.81 -7.34 4.89
CA PHE A 83 -17.58 -6.60 5.23
C PHE A 83 -17.45 -5.25 4.49
N ALA A 84 -18.36 -4.92 3.58
CA ALA A 84 -18.34 -3.64 2.89
C ALA A 84 -18.73 -2.50 3.85
N GLU A 85 -17.77 -1.60 4.06
CA GLU A 85 -18.02 -0.29 4.65
C GLU A 85 -18.59 0.66 3.59
N LEU A 86 -19.68 1.34 3.94
CA LEU A 86 -20.23 2.42 3.12
C LEU A 86 -19.36 3.66 3.31
N TYR A 87 -19.02 4.34 2.23
CA TYR A 87 -18.25 5.58 2.27
C TYR A 87 -19.09 6.73 1.74
N ASP A 88 -19.02 7.87 2.41
CA ASP A 88 -19.60 9.12 1.90
C ASP A 88 -18.78 9.57 0.68
N THR A 89 -19.47 9.77 -0.44
CA THR A 89 -18.86 10.11 -1.73
C THR A 89 -18.16 11.47 -1.71
N LYS A 90 -18.58 12.40 -0.83
CA LYS A 90 -18.00 13.74 -0.71
C LYS A 90 -16.79 13.75 0.22
N THR A 91 -16.86 13.06 1.34
CA THR A 91 -15.82 13.12 2.40
C THR A 91 -14.82 11.96 2.32
N ARG A 92 -15.14 10.88 1.60
CA ARG A 92 -14.38 9.62 1.55
C ARG A 92 -14.10 9.03 2.93
N LYS A 93 -14.98 9.30 3.89
CA LYS A 93 -14.95 8.71 5.23
C LYS A 93 -16.00 7.59 5.32
N PRO A 94 -15.78 6.58 6.18
CA PRO A 94 -16.79 5.56 6.43
C PRO A 94 -18.04 6.21 7.03
N ILE A 95 -19.21 5.80 6.56
CA ILE A 95 -20.50 6.12 7.14
C ILE A 95 -20.73 5.05 8.20
N GLU A 96 -20.82 5.46 9.46
CA GLU A 96 -21.18 4.55 10.54
C GLU A 96 -22.60 4.02 10.27
N LYS A 97 -22.73 2.69 10.16
CA LYS A 97 -24.05 2.06 10.07
C LYS A 97 -24.71 2.21 11.44
N GLU A 98 -25.77 2.99 11.55
CA GLU A 98 -26.70 2.87 12.68
C GLU A 98 -27.31 1.45 12.62
N ASN A 99 -27.23 0.75 13.76
CA ASN A 99 -27.75 -0.62 13.94
C ASN A 99 -29.27 -0.67 13.81
#